data_AF-A0AA90CMT4-F1
#
_entry.id   AF-A0AA90CMT4-F1
#
_cell.length_a   1.000
_cell.length_b   1.000
_cell.length_c   1.000
_cell.angle_alpha   90.00
_cell.angle_beta   90.00
_cell.angle_gamma   90.00
#
_symmetry.space_group_name_H-M   'P 1'
#
loop_
_entity.id
_entity.type
_entity.pdbx_description
1 polymer ?
#
loop_
_entity_poly.entity_id
_entity_poly.type
_entity_poly.pdbx_seq_one_letter_code
_entity_poly.pdbx_strand_id
1 'polypeptide(L)'
;MLPPHHLSLLMAAGASLLALGTILALLITRRRDKHQIRILKQRIDSLWREIDDVRVVDFNQPLGVKAPDQLSALEQERYRTEKAAYDTIWPKVWQLHDRLGVFLRAVEAGEAANELRLEARQAAIEARNHLNQNRPFCSETVENLASRLIDTEIKAHLAACQHLDQKKEVTNAPSTHDQRVLQDKCHTLHDGEARELLNQLASTIRHRTLRNI
;
A
#
# COMPACT_ATOMS: atom_id res chain seq x y z
N MET A 1 -6.56 26.96 -52.29
CA MET A 1 -6.37 27.32 -50.87
C MET A 1 -7.69 27.10 -50.16
N LEU A 2 -7.79 26.11 -49.27
CA LEU A 2 -9.04 25.85 -48.52
C LEU A 2 -9.17 26.87 -47.36
N PRO A 3 -10.35 27.45 -47.12
CA PRO A 3 -10.54 28.47 -46.08
C PRO A 3 -10.18 27.94 -44.67
N PRO A 4 -9.54 28.76 -43.81
CA PRO A 4 -9.06 28.35 -42.48
C PRO A 4 -10.19 27.84 -41.55
N HIS A 5 -11.44 28.22 -41.81
CA HIS A 5 -12.60 27.79 -41.03
C HIS A 5 -12.92 26.29 -41.16
N HIS A 6 -12.62 25.67 -42.31
CA HIS A 6 -12.88 24.24 -42.51
C HIS A 6 -11.87 23.35 -41.77
N LEU A 7 -10.62 23.81 -41.62
CA LEU A 7 -9.57 23.13 -40.86
C LEU A 7 -9.91 23.11 -39.36
N SER A 8 -10.35 24.25 -38.82
CA SER A 8 -10.80 24.35 -37.42
C SER A 8 -12.03 23.48 -37.14
N LEU A 9 -12.98 23.40 -38.09
CA LEU A 9 -14.18 22.56 -37.97
C LEU A 9 -13.82 21.07 -37.96
N LEU A 10 -12.90 20.64 -38.84
CA LEU A 10 -12.44 19.25 -38.91
C LEU A 10 -11.68 18.84 -37.64
N MET A 11 -10.86 19.74 -37.09
CA MET A 11 -10.15 19.50 -35.83
C MET A 11 -11.12 19.39 -34.65
N ALA A 12 -12.14 20.26 -34.59
CA ALA A 12 -13.17 20.20 -33.53
C ALA A 12 -14.00 18.91 -33.62
N ALA A 13 -14.36 18.48 -34.84
CA ALA A 13 -15.07 17.22 -35.07
C ALA A 13 -14.22 16.01 -34.65
N GLY A 14 -12.93 16.00 -35.00
CA GLY A 14 -11.98 14.94 -34.59
C GLY A 14 -11.83 14.87 -33.07
N ALA A 15 -11.68 16.02 -32.39
CA ALA A 15 -11.59 16.08 -30.93
C ALA A 15 -12.87 15.57 -30.25
N SER A 16 -14.04 15.86 -30.81
CA SER A 16 -15.33 15.40 -30.28
C SER A 16 -15.50 13.88 -30.40
N LEU A 17 -15.05 13.29 -31.52
CA LEU A 17 -15.07 11.83 -31.71
C LEU A 17 -14.10 11.12 -30.75
N LEU A 18 -12.93 11.68 -30.50
CA LEU A 18 -11.99 11.14 -29.52
C LEU A 18 -12.54 11.20 -28.09
N ALA A 19 -13.18 12.31 -27.70
CA ALA A 19 -13.82 12.46 -26.40
C ALA A 19 -14.98 11.46 -26.21
N LEU A 20 -15.78 11.22 -27.24
CA LEU A 20 -16.83 10.20 -27.21
C LEU A 20 -16.23 8.79 -27.09
N GLY A 21 -15.15 8.51 -27.82
CA GLY A 21 -14.44 7.23 -27.76
C GLY A 21 -13.90 6.93 -26.35
N THR A 22 -13.30 7.91 -25.68
CA THR A 22 -12.77 7.74 -24.31
C THR A 22 -13.88 7.53 -23.29
N ILE A 23 -15.01 8.25 -23.40
CA ILE A 23 -16.17 8.07 -22.52
C ILE A 23 -16.76 6.67 -22.68
N LEU A 24 -16.90 6.17 -23.92
CA LEU A 24 -17.36 4.81 -24.18
C LEU A 24 -16.41 3.76 -23.62
N ALA A 25 -15.09 3.93 -23.79
CA ALA A 25 -14.09 3.05 -23.20
C ALA A 25 -14.20 3.02 -21.66
N LEU A 26 -14.34 4.18 -21.01
CA LEU A 26 -14.54 4.31 -19.56
C LEU A 26 -15.82 3.64 -19.07
N LEU A 27 -16.91 3.70 -19.85
CA LEU A 27 -18.16 3.01 -19.51
C LEU A 27 -18.04 1.50 -19.63
N ILE A 28 -17.30 1.00 -20.63
CA ILE A 28 -17.06 -0.43 -20.85
C ILE A 28 -16.14 -0.99 -19.75
N THR A 29 -15.07 -0.29 -19.37
CA THR A 29 -14.19 -0.72 -18.26
C THR A 29 -14.95 -0.75 -16.94
N ARG A 30 -15.74 0.28 -16.62
CA ARG A 30 -16.61 0.28 -15.43
C ARG A 30 -17.62 -0.88 -15.40
N ARG A 31 -18.14 -1.32 -16.57
CA ARG A 31 -19.01 -2.51 -16.65
C ARG A 31 -18.23 -3.80 -16.41
N ARG A 32 -17.01 -3.91 -16.94
CA ARG A 32 -16.11 -5.05 -16.68
C ARG A 32 -15.73 -5.13 -15.19
N ASP A 33 -15.40 -4.00 -14.56
CA ASP A 33 -15.05 -3.95 -13.13
C ASP A 33 -16.22 -4.39 -12.25
N LYS A 34 -17.45 -3.94 -12.57
CA LYS A 34 -18.67 -4.41 -11.88
C LYS A 34 -18.92 -5.91 -12.05
N HIS A 35 -18.60 -6.48 -13.21
CA HIS A 35 -18.69 -7.92 -13.43
C HIS A 35 -17.63 -8.70 -12.65
N GLN A 36 -16.39 -8.22 -12.61
CA GLN A 36 -15.32 -8.84 -11.83
C GLN A 36 -15.62 -8.79 -10.32
N ILE A 37 -16.13 -7.67 -9.81
CA ILE A 37 -16.57 -7.55 -8.41
C ILE A 37 -17.72 -8.52 -8.11
N ARG A 38 -18.67 -8.70 -9.05
CA ARG A 38 -19.78 -9.65 -8.87
C ARG A 38 -19.31 -11.10 -8.83
N ILE A 39 -18.39 -11.48 -9.72
CA ILE A 39 -17.80 -12.83 -9.74
C ILE A 39 -17.00 -13.07 -8.46
N LEU A 40 -16.23 -12.09 -8.00
CA LEU A 40 -15.47 -12.19 -6.76
C LEU A 40 -16.39 -12.31 -5.55
N LYS A 41 -17.49 -11.55 -5.50
CA LYS A 41 -18.52 -11.70 -4.46
C LYS A 41 -19.16 -13.08 -4.47
N GLN A 42 -19.50 -13.61 -5.65
CA GLN A 42 -20.04 -14.97 -5.75
C GLN A 42 -19.07 -16.04 -5.25
N ARG A 43 -17.75 -15.86 -5.48
CA ARG A 43 -16.72 -16.75 -4.93
C ARG A 43 -16.55 -16.61 -3.43
N ILE A 44 -16.68 -15.40 -2.89
CA ILE A 44 -16.66 -15.16 -1.44
C ILE A 44 -17.89 -15.81 -0.79
N ASP A 45 -19.08 -15.65 -1.38
CA ASP A 45 -20.32 -16.23 -0.88
C ASP A 45 -20.29 -17.77 -0.94
N SER A 46 -19.66 -18.36 -1.98
CA SER A 46 -19.48 -19.81 -2.06
C SER A 46 -18.49 -20.33 -1.01
N LEU A 47 -17.36 -19.64 -0.82
CA LEU A 47 -16.39 -19.98 0.22
C LEU A 47 -16.98 -19.85 1.63
N TRP A 48 -17.84 -18.86 1.86
CA TRP A 48 -18.55 -18.72 3.14
C TRP A 48 -19.52 -19.88 3.40
N ARG A 49 -20.21 -20.38 2.38
CA ARG A 49 -21.06 -21.58 2.51
C ARG A 49 -20.25 -22.83 2.78
N GLU A 50 -19.11 -23.00 2.09
CA GLU A 50 -18.22 -24.14 2.33
C GLU A 50 -17.65 -24.11 3.76
N ILE A 51 -17.28 -22.93 4.28
CA ILE A 51 -16.84 -22.76 5.68
C ILE A 51 -17.98 -23.11 6.67
N ASP A 52 -19.22 -22.70 6.38
CA ASP A 52 -20.37 -22.99 7.23
C ASP A 52 -20.70 -24.50 7.21
N ASP A 53 -20.64 -25.15 6.05
CA ASP A 53 -20.82 -26.59 5.90
C ASP A 53 -19.73 -27.37 6.66
N VAL A 54 -18.46 -26.96 6.56
CA VAL A 54 -17.36 -27.57 7.33
C VAL A 54 -17.59 -27.41 8.84
N ARG A 55 -18.11 -26.26 9.28
CA ARG A 55 -18.42 -26.00 10.70
C ARG A 55 -19.58 -26.86 11.21
N VAL A 56 -20.60 -27.09 10.38
CA VAL A 56 -21.75 -27.96 10.71
C VAL A 56 -21.34 -29.43 10.75
N VAL A 57 -20.42 -29.85 9.88
CA VAL A 57 -19.82 -31.21 9.93
C VAL A 57 -19.00 -31.41 11.21
N ASP A 58 -18.23 -30.40 11.62
CA ASP A 58 -17.44 -30.44 12.87
C ASP A 58 -18.32 -30.48 14.14
N PHE A 59 -19.53 -29.90 14.10
CA PHE A 59 -20.47 -29.91 15.22
C PHE A 59 -21.24 -31.24 15.36
N ASN A 60 -21.43 -31.97 14.26
CA ASN A 60 -22.14 -33.25 14.23
C ASN A 60 -21.21 -34.48 14.39
N GLN A 61 -19.90 -34.29 14.53
CA GLN A 61 -18.97 -35.39 14.71
C GLN A 61 -18.97 -35.85 16.19
N PRO A 62 -19.24 -37.14 16.49
CA PRO A 62 -19.18 -37.64 17.86
C PRO A 62 -17.75 -37.44 18.41
N LEU A 63 -17.65 -36.93 19.64
CA LEU A 63 -16.37 -36.69 20.32
C LEU A 63 -15.51 -37.97 20.34
N GLY A 64 -14.59 -38.08 19.39
CA GLY A 64 -13.67 -39.21 19.31
C GLY A 64 -13.13 -39.39 17.91
N VAL A 65 -11.88 -39.00 17.71
CA VAL A 65 -11.07 -39.13 16.47
C VAL A 65 -11.27 -38.00 15.45
N LYS A 66 -10.81 -36.80 15.80
CA LYS A 66 -10.21 -35.92 14.78
C LYS A 66 -8.89 -36.54 14.36
N ALA A 67 -8.76 -36.94 13.10
CA ALA A 67 -7.50 -37.42 12.55
C ALA A 67 -6.45 -36.28 12.65
N PRO A 68 -5.31 -36.48 13.32
CA PRO A 68 -4.30 -35.44 13.52
C PRO A 68 -3.75 -34.85 12.21
N ASP A 69 -3.84 -35.58 11.09
CA ASP A 69 -3.38 -35.15 9.77
C ASP A 69 -4.20 -34.00 9.14
N GLN A 70 -5.52 -33.91 9.39
CA GLN A 70 -6.36 -32.91 8.71
C GLN A 70 -6.21 -31.51 9.33
N LEU A 71 -6.04 -31.43 10.64
CA LEU A 71 -5.74 -30.18 11.36
C LEU A 71 -4.37 -29.63 10.96
N SER A 72 -3.36 -30.51 10.86
CA SER A 72 -2.02 -30.16 10.40
C SER A 72 -2.01 -29.63 8.95
N ALA A 73 -2.79 -30.25 8.05
CA ALA A 73 -2.88 -29.80 6.66
C ALA A 73 -3.53 -28.41 6.51
N LEU A 74 -4.59 -28.12 7.27
CA LEU A 74 -5.25 -26.81 7.26
C LEU A 74 -4.33 -25.70 7.83
N GLU A 75 -3.59 -26.01 8.90
CA GLU A 75 -2.60 -25.11 9.48
C GLU A 75 -1.45 -24.81 8.50
N GLN A 76 -1.02 -25.82 7.74
CA GLN A 76 0.00 -25.67 6.70
C GLN A 76 -0.48 -24.75 5.57
N GLU A 77 -1.73 -24.89 5.10
CA GLU A 77 -2.30 -24.04 4.06
C GLU A 77 -2.52 -22.60 4.52
N ARG A 78 -2.96 -22.42 5.78
CA ARG A 78 -3.04 -21.10 6.41
C ARG A 78 -1.66 -20.44 6.46
N TYR A 79 -0.64 -21.19 6.87
CA TYR A 79 0.74 -20.69 6.91
C TYR A 79 1.26 -20.33 5.52
N ARG A 80 1.00 -21.15 4.49
CA ARG A 80 1.40 -20.85 3.10
C ARG A 80 0.79 -19.54 2.62
N THR A 81 -0.50 -19.34 2.91
CA THR A 81 -1.23 -18.13 2.53
C THR A 81 -0.70 -16.90 3.28
N GLU A 82 -0.46 -17.03 4.58
CA GLU A 82 0.12 -15.95 5.41
C GLU A 82 1.54 -15.59 4.96
N LYS A 83 2.37 -16.59 4.67
CA LYS A 83 3.73 -16.38 4.15
C LYS A 83 3.72 -15.67 2.79
N ALA A 84 2.85 -16.09 1.86
CA ALA A 84 2.73 -15.44 0.56
C ALA A 84 2.33 -13.95 0.67
N ALA A 85 1.47 -13.63 1.64
CA ALA A 85 1.12 -12.24 1.95
C ALA A 85 2.34 -11.47 2.47
N TYR A 86 3.14 -12.05 3.37
CA TYR A 86 4.35 -11.42 3.90
C TYR A 86 5.43 -11.21 2.83
N ASP A 87 5.63 -12.19 1.95
CA ASP A 87 6.58 -12.11 0.83
C ASP A 87 6.21 -10.97 -0.14
N THR A 88 4.92 -10.60 -0.19
CA THR A 88 4.42 -9.48 -1.00
C THR A 88 4.55 -8.14 -0.28
N ILE A 89 4.20 -8.06 1.00
CA ILE A 89 4.18 -6.81 1.78
C ILE A 89 5.60 -6.35 2.14
N TRP A 90 6.45 -7.27 2.60
CA TRP A 90 7.75 -6.93 3.17
C TRP A 90 8.65 -6.14 2.21
N PRO A 91 8.83 -6.53 0.94
CA PRO A 91 9.66 -5.77 0.00
C PRO A 91 9.14 -4.35 -0.22
N LYS A 92 7.82 -4.16 -0.22
CA LYS A 92 7.19 -2.84 -0.44
C LYS A 92 7.34 -1.93 0.76
N VAL A 93 7.18 -2.46 1.96
CA VAL A 93 7.42 -1.72 3.21
C VAL A 93 8.90 -1.33 3.33
N TRP A 94 9.81 -2.25 3.02
CA TRP A 94 11.25 -1.95 3.00
C TRP A 94 11.60 -0.89 1.96
N GLN A 95 11.07 -1.01 0.74
CA GLN A 95 11.27 -0.03 -0.33
C GLN A 95 10.79 1.36 0.07
N LEU A 96 9.66 1.47 0.77
CA LEU A 96 9.17 2.74 1.32
C LEU A 96 10.19 3.35 2.29
N HIS A 97 10.65 2.58 3.28
CA HIS A 97 11.63 3.05 4.26
C HIS A 97 12.90 3.55 3.58
N ASP A 98 13.42 2.78 2.61
CA ASP A 98 14.64 3.15 1.88
C ASP A 98 14.46 4.44 1.04
N ARG A 99 13.40 4.52 0.23
CA ARG A 99 13.14 5.68 -0.64
C ARG A 99 12.89 6.95 0.15
N LEU A 100 12.18 6.84 1.27
CA LEU A 100 11.97 7.96 2.16
C LEU A 100 13.27 8.38 2.86
N GLY A 101 14.10 7.45 3.30
CA GLY A 101 15.40 7.77 3.88
C GLY A 101 16.33 8.50 2.90
N VAL A 102 16.34 8.11 1.62
CA VAL A 102 17.07 8.84 0.57
C VAL A 102 16.51 10.24 0.38
N PHE A 103 15.19 10.39 0.33
CA PHE A 103 14.54 11.70 0.23
C PHE A 103 14.91 12.61 1.42
N LEU A 104 14.81 12.12 2.65
CA LEU A 104 15.10 12.92 3.85
C LEU A 104 16.56 13.39 3.88
N ARG A 105 17.51 12.51 3.56
CA ARG A 105 18.93 12.90 3.45
C ARG A 105 19.18 13.95 2.38
N ALA A 106 18.50 13.86 1.23
CA ALA A 106 18.61 14.88 0.18
C ALA A 106 18.02 16.23 0.61
N VAL A 107 16.91 16.22 1.37
CA VAL A 107 16.31 17.43 1.95
C VAL A 107 17.28 18.09 2.94
N GLU A 108 17.92 17.31 3.81
CA GLU A 108 18.91 17.78 4.78
C GLU A 108 20.17 18.35 4.11
N ALA A 109 20.65 17.68 3.05
CA ALA A 109 21.77 18.16 2.25
C ALA A 109 21.43 19.42 1.43
N GLY A 110 20.15 19.80 1.35
CA GLY A 110 19.68 20.93 0.57
C GLY A 110 19.72 20.70 -0.94
N GLU A 111 19.75 19.43 -1.37
CA GLU A 111 19.78 19.03 -2.77
C GLU A 111 18.39 19.13 -3.44
N ALA A 112 18.36 19.04 -4.77
CA ALA A 112 17.11 19.04 -5.53
C ALA A 112 16.32 17.74 -5.29
N ALA A 113 15.38 17.79 -4.34
CA ALA A 113 14.65 16.61 -3.88
C ALA A 113 13.28 16.38 -4.58
N ASN A 114 12.99 17.03 -5.71
CA ASN A 114 11.66 16.96 -6.36
C ASN A 114 11.31 15.55 -6.87
N GLU A 115 12.24 14.89 -7.57
CA GLU A 115 12.04 13.51 -8.05
C GLU A 115 11.97 12.53 -6.88
N LEU A 116 12.86 12.69 -5.89
CA LEU A 116 12.86 11.87 -4.67
C LEU A 116 11.57 12.03 -3.85
N ARG A 117 10.98 13.23 -3.83
CA ARG A 117 9.67 13.50 -3.23
C ARG A 117 8.58 12.67 -3.91
N LEU A 118 8.59 12.61 -5.24
CA LEU A 118 7.62 11.82 -6.01
C LEU A 118 7.83 10.31 -5.80
N GLU A 119 9.08 9.85 -5.83
CA GLU A 119 9.43 8.44 -5.59
C GLU A 119 9.01 7.97 -4.19
N ALA A 120 9.32 8.74 -3.15
CA ALA A 120 8.93 8.41 -1.77
C ALA A 120 7.41 8.36 -1.62
N ARG A 121 6.70 9.32 -2.24
CA ARG A 121 5.23 9.31 -2.27
C ARG A 121 4.67 8.09 -2.98
N GLN A 122 5.22 7.73 -4.13
CA GLN A 122 4.77 6.56 -4.90
C GLN A 122 5.01 5.27 -4.12
N ALA A 123 6.17 5.14 -3.48
CA ALA A 123 6.48 3.99 -2.62
C ALA A 123 5.48 3.86 -1.45
N ALA A 124 5.05 4.98 -0.85
CA ALA A 124 4.07 4.97 0.23
C ALA A 124 2.69 4.50 -0.24
N ILE A 125 2.26 4.96 -1.41
CA ILE A 125 0.99 4.55 -2.04
C ILE A 125 1.03 3.05 -2.36
N GLU A 126 2.13 2.57 -2.94
CA GLU A 126 2.29 1.15 -3.27
C GLU A 126 2.28 0.29 -2.02
N ALA A 127 3.04 0.64 -0.98
CA ALA A 127 3.09 -0.10 0.28
C ALA A 127 1.69 -0.20 0.92
N ARG A 128 0.95 0.92 0.97
CA ARG A 128 -0.42 0.96 1.50
C ARG A 128 -1.37 0.09 0.69
N ASN A 129 -1.29 0.15 -0.64
CA ASN A 129 -2.14 -0.66 -1.53
C ASN A 129 -1.88 -2.15 -1.35
N HIS A 130 -0.62 -2.58 -1.32
CA HIS A 130 -0.27 -3.99 -1.14
C HIS A 130 -0.67 -4.49 0.25
N LEU A 131 -0.50 -3.67 1.30
CA LEU A 131 -0.99 -4.02 2.64
C LEU A 131 -2.51 -4.21 2.65
N ASN A 132 -3.27 -3.29 2.06
CA ASN A 132 -4.73 -3.37 2.04
C ASN A 132 -5.25 -4.60 1.27
N GLN A 133 -4.60 -4.97 0.16
CA GLN A 133 -4.96 -6.15 -0.62
C GLN A 133 -4.67 -7.46 0.12
N ASN A 134 -3.60 -7.49 0.91
CA ASN A 134 -3.15 -8.68 1.63
C ASN A 134 -3.61 -8.74 3.09
N ARG A 135 -4.32 -7.70 3.56
CA ARG A 135 -4.83 -7.56 4.93
C ARG A 135 -5.60 -8.79 5.44
N PRO A 136 -6.53 -9.41 4.67
CA PRO A 136 -7.29 -10.57 5.14
C PRO A 136 -6.43 -11.82 5.42
N PHE A 137 -5.22 -11.86 4.86
CA PHE A 137 -4.32 -13.01 4.91
C PHE A 137 -3.17 -12.82 5.91
N CYS A 138 -3.05 -11.64 6.50
CA CYS A 138 -2.03 -11.33 7.49
C CYS A 138 -2.55 -11.56 8.91
N SER A 139 -1.68 -11.99 9.82
CA SER A 139 -1.96 -11.82 11.25
C SER A 139 -2.23 -10.36 11.61
N GLU A 140 -3.17 -10.14 12.52
CA GLU A 140 -3.49 -8.84 13.09
C GLU A 140 -2.26 -8.08 13.61
N THR A 141 -1.31 -8.76 14.26
CA THR A 141 -0.09 -8.12 14.78
C THR A 141 0.79 -7.55 13.65
N VAL A 142 1.08 -8.35 12.62
CA VAL A 142 1.87 -7.91 11.45
C VAL A 142 1.16 -6.81 10.69
N GLU A 143 -0.15 -6.95 10.51
CA GLU A 143 -0.99 -5.95 9.85
C GLU A 143 -0.92 -4.60 10.57
N ASN A 144 -1.12 -4.59 11.89
CA ASN A 144 -1.08 -3.39 12.71
C ASN A 144 0.30 -2.74 12.71
N LEU A 145 1.37 -3.54 12.83
CA LEU A 145 2.76 -3.04 12.76
C LEU A 145 3.06 -2.41 11.39
N ALA A 146 2.70 -3.09 10.29
CA ALA A 146 2.90 -2.59 8.95
C ALA A 146 2.09 -1.31 8.69
N SER A 147 0.84 -1.25 9.15
CA SER A 147 0.01 -0.04 9.00
C SER A 147 0.62 1.15 9.75
N ARG A 148 1.01 0.95 11.01
CA ARG A 148 1.64 1.99 11.84
C ARG A 148 2.94 2.50 11.22
N LEU A 149 3.78 1.58 10.74
CA LEU A 149 5.02 1.92 10.06
C LEU A 149 4.76 2.81 8.84
N ILE A 150 3.85 2.39 7.95
CA ILE A 150 3.50 3.18 6.76
C ILE A 150 2.95 4.56 7.15
N ASP A 151 2.13 4.65 8.21
CA ASP A 151 1.60 5.93 8.68
C ASP A 151 2.69 6.85 9.24
N THR A 152 3.65 6.30 10.00
CA THR A 152 4.80 7.06 10.50
C THR A 152 5.67 7.57 9.35
N GLU A 153 5.92 6.74 8.35
CA GLU A 153 6.67 7.15 7.15
C GLU A 153 5.94 8.23 6.35
N ILE A 154 4.62 8.13 6.17
CA ILE A 154 3.83 9.18 5.52
C ILE A 154 3.93 10.50 6.32
N LYS A 155 3.88 10.43 7.66
CA LYS A 155 4.04 11.63 8.52
C LYS A 155 5.42 12.26 8.36
N ALA A 156 6.48 11.45 8.34
CA ALA A 156 7.85 11.93 8.12
C ALA A 156 7.99 12.60 6.75
N HIS A 157 7.45 11.98 5.70
CA HIS A 157 7.43 12.53 4.35
C HIS A 157 6.71 13.88 4.29
N LEU A 158 5.53 14.00 4.93
CA LEU A 158 4.77 15.25 4.95
C LEU A 158 5.48 16.37 5.74
N ALA A 159 6.15 16.03 6.84
CA ALA A 159 6.96 17.00 7.59
C ALA A 159 8.12 17.54 6.76
N ALA A 160 8.82 16.67 6.01
CA ALA A 160 9.90 17.08 5.11
C ALA A 160 9.39 17.88 3.90
N CYS A 161 8.22 17.52 3.37
CA CYS A 161 7.52 18.30 2.36
C CYS A 161 7.24 19.73 2.85
N GLN A 162 6.67 19.87 4.05
CA GLN A 162 6.39 21.16 4.66
C GLN A 162 7.67 21.98 4.84
N HIS A 163 8.76 21.35 5.25
CA HIS A 163 10.06 22.00 5.37
C HIS A 163 10.58 22.57 4.04
N LEU A 164 10.49 21.79 2.96
CA LEU A 164 10.87 22.25 1.61
C LEU A 164 10.01 23.41 1.13
N ASP A 165 8.70 23.35 1.38
CA ASP A 165 7.77 24.38 0.93
C ASP A 165 8.00 25.70 1.69
N GLN A 166 8.27 25.65 3.01
CA GLN A 166 8.68 26.82 3.80
C GLN A 166 10.00 27.43 3.30
N LYS A 167 10.98 26.60 2.96
CA LYS A 167 12.27 27.06 2.39
C LYS A 167 12.09 27.76 1.04
N LYS A 168 11.08 27.38 0.26
CA LYS A 168 10.78 27.96 -1.06
C LYS A 168 9.98 29.27 -0.96
N GLU A 169 9.05 29.37 -0.02
CA GLU A 169 8.20 30.55 0.17
C GLU A 169 8.91 31.72 0.87
N VAL A 170 9.97 31.43 1.63
CA VAL A 170 10.62 32.42 2.50
C VAL A 170 12.01 32.78 1.99
N THR A 171 12.06 33.67 0.99
CA THR A 171 13.27 34.45 0.64
C THR A 171 13.60 35.50 1.73
N ASN A 172 12.70 35.71 2.70
CA ASN A 172 12.87 36.61 3.85
C ASN A 172 12.94 35.81 5.16
N ALA A 173 14.09 35.19 5.41
CA ALA A 173 14.52 34.58 6.68
C ALA A 173 13.47 33.73 7.45
N PRO A 174 13.36 32.41 7.19
CA PRO A 174 12.68 31.53 8.13
C PRO A 174 13.39 31.61 9.49
N SER A 175 12.64 31.50 10.59
CA SER A 175 13.29 31.41 11.89
C SER A 175 14.14 30.12 11.90
N THR A 176 15.44 30.24 12.18
CA THR A 176 16.37 29.09 12.25
C THR A 176 15.87 28.02 13.24
N HIS A 177 14.99 28.40 14.17
CA HIS A 177 14.35 27.52 15.13
C HIS A 177 13.31 26.59 14.48
N ASP A 178 12.37 27.12 13.68
CA ASP A 178 11.32 26.31 13.03
C ASP A 178 11.93 25.27 12.09
N GLN A 179 13.01 25.66 11.41
CA GLN A 179 13.74 24.76 10.51
C GLN A 179 14.35 23.57 11.27
N ARG A 180 14.94 23.81 12.45
CA ARG A 180 15.50 22.76 13.30
C ARG A 180 14.42 21.86 13.90
N VAL A 181 13.28 22.42 14.31
CA VAL A 181 12.16 21.65 14.87
C VAL A 181 11.60 20.67 13.83
N LEU A 182 11.45 21.10 12.58
CA LEU A 182 10.98 20.21 11.51
C LEU A 182 12.00 19.13 11.16
N GLN A 183 13.29 19.46 11.18
CA GLN A 183 14.36 18.49 10.96
C GLN A 183 14.42 17.43 12.08
N ASP A 184 14.38 17.86 13.34
CA ASP A 184 14.35 16.97 14.51
C ASP A 184 13.13 16.04 14.49
N LYS A 185 11.98 16.59 14.05
CA LYS A 185 10.76 15.81 13.84
C LYS A 185 10.91 14.75 12.75
N CYS A 186 11.59 15.07 11.64
CA CYS A 186 11.83 14.10 10.57
C CYS A 186 12.73 12.95 11.04
N HIS A 187 13.83 13.26 11.74
CA HIS A 187 14.72 12.25 12.32
C HIS A 187 14.00 11.39 13.35
N THR A 188 13.25 12.00 14.27
CA THR A 188 12.51 11.27 15.31
C THR A 188 11.51 10.28 14.70
N LEU A 189 10.80 10.68 13.65
CA LEU A 189 9.81 9.83 12.99
C LEU A 189 10.47 8.73 12.14
N HIS A 190 11.49 9.05 11.34
CA HIS A 190 12.08 8.09 10.40
C HIS A 190 13.17 7.21 11.02
N ASP A 191 14.20 7.82 11.64
CA ASP A 191 15.34 7.10 12.20
C ASP A 191 15.03 6.48 13.56
N GLY A 192 14.08 7.07 14.30
CA GLY A 192 13.59 6.57 15.58
C GLY A 192 12.41 5.60 15.40
N GLU A 193 11.21 6.17 15.30
CA GLU A 193 9.96 5.40 15.42
C GLU A 193 9.74 4.42 14.25
N ALA A 194 9.94 4.85 13.00
CA ALA A 194 9.77 3.97 11.84
C ALA A 194 10.81 2.84 11.82
N ARG A 195 12.07 3.14 12.13
CA ARG A 195 13.12 2.12 12.23
C ARG A 195 12.83 1.08 13.32
N GLU A 196 12.31 1.51 14.47
CA GLU A 196 11.89 0.60 15.53
C GLU A 196 10.73 -0.29 15.08
N LEU A 197 9.68 0.29 14.49
CA LEU A 197 8.54 -0.44 13.96
C LEU A 197 8.96 -1.44 12.86
N LEU A 198 9.92 -1.07 12.01
CA LEU A 198 10.47 -1.94 10.98
C LEU A 198 11.21 -3.14 11.58
N ASN A 199 12.01 -2.93 12.63
CA ASN A 199 12.70 -4.02 13.34
C ASN A 199 11.71 -4.95 14.04
N GLN A 200 10.67 -4.40 14.69
CA GLN A 200 9.60 -5.18 15.32
C GLN A 200 8.81 -6.00 14.29
N LEU A 201 8.50 -5.41 13.14
CA LEU A 201 7.86 -6.09 12.01
C LEU A 201 8.71 -7.24 11.50
N ALA A 202 10.01 -6.99 11.23
CA ALA A 202 10.94 -8.00 10.76
C ALA A 202 11.10 -9.17 11.74
N SER A 203 11.20 -8.87 13.04
CA SER A 203 11.28 -9.87 14.11
C SER A 203 10.00 -10.72 14.17
N THR A 204 8.84 -10.08 14.07
CA THR A 204 7.53 -10.74 14.12
C THR A 204 7.33 -11.66 12.91
N ILE A 205 7.61 -11.17 11.70
CA ILE A 205 7.55 -11.98 10.47
C ILE A 205 8.49 -13.17 10.60
N ARG A 206 9.75 -12.94 11.02
CA ARG A 206 10.76 -14.00 11.19
C ARG A 206 10.29 -15.07 12.18
N HIS A 207 9.82 -14.66 13.37
CA HIS A 207 9.34 -15.58 14.39
C HIS A 207 8.21 -16.46 13.88
N ARG A 208 7.26 -15.88 13.14
CA ARG A 208 6.14 -16.63 12.54
C ARG A 208 6.58 -17.55 11.42
N THR A 209 7.52 -17.11 10.58
CA THR A 209 8.06 -17.96 9.51
C THR A 209 8.88 -19.15 10.03
N LEU A 210 9.66 -18.97 11.11
CA LEU A 210 10.57 -20.00 11.62
C LEU A 210 9.92 -20.95 12.63
N ARG A 211 8.90 -20.52 13.39
CA ARG A 211 8.22 -21.36 14.38
C ARG A 211 7.38 -22.49 13.78
N ASN A 212 7.06 -22.38 12.49
CA ASN A 212 6.25 -23.35 11.74
C ASN A 212 7.08 -24.15 10.72
N ILE A 213 8.42 -24.14 10.84
CA ILE A 213 9.36 -25.05 10.16
C ILE A 213 9.74 -26.15 11.15
#